data_AF-A0AB34GZ20-F1
#
_entry.id   AF-A0AB34GZ20-F1
#
_cell.length_a   1.000
_cell.length_b   1.000
_cell.length_c   1.000
_cell.angle_alpha   90.00
_cell.angle_beta   90.00
_cell.angle_gamma   90.00
#
_symmetry.space_group_name_H-M   'P 1'
#
loop_
_entity.id
_entity.type
_entity.pdbx_description
1 polymer ?
#
loop_
_entity_poly.entity_id
_entity_poly.type
_entity_poly.pdbx_seq_one_letter_code
_entity_poly.pdbx_strand_id
1 'polypeptide(L)'
;MLQETVSKETGLREKLCAVQSENSAMKSEHAQTVSQRSAQHEALRGSFRDQVLQLQEEHRRTVETLQQQLTRLEAQLFQLRSEPSTRSPASSQQPLRSLRERRSTDLPLLDVPATTREEGEGMETTDTESISSAGIQAQSLEQLLRSPEARLEPPSWHAEFTKEELVQKLSSTTKSADHLNGLLRETEATNAILMEQIKLLKSEIRRLERNQAREQSAANLEYLKNVLLQFILLKPGSERERLLPVVDMMLQLSPEEKARLAVAAQGEGENASRSSGWASYLHRWSGLR
;
A
#
# COMPACT_ATOMS: atom_id res chain seq x y z
N MET A 1 -16.11 73.67 10.49
CA MET A 1 -14.80 73.07 10.17
C MET A 1 -14.20 72.30 11.35
N LEU A 2 -13.80 72.93 12.46
CA LEU A 2 -13.14 72.23 13.58
C LEU A 2 -14.01 71.14 14.27
N GLN A 3 -15.30 71.39 14.47
CA GLN A 3 -16.18 70.42 15.10
C GLN A 3 -16.41 69.17 14.23
N GLU A 4 -16.49 69.37 12.91
CA GLU A 4 -16.63 68.27 11.94
C GLU A 4 -15.35 67.42 11.87
N THR A 5 -14.17 68.04 11.98
CA THR A 5 -12.89 67.30 12.04
C THR A 5 -12.76 66.50 13.33
N VAL A 6 -13.17 67.05 14.47
CA VAL A 6 -13.17 66.32 15.75
C VAL A 6 -14.13 65.14 15.71
N SER A 7 -15.36 65.32 15.19
CA SER A 7 -16.32 64.22 15.04
C SER A 7 -15.84 63.12 14.08
N LYS A 8 -15.12 63.48 13.01
CA LYS A 8 -14.49 62.49 12.11
C LYS A 8 -13.36 61.74 12.82
N GLU A 9 -12.53 62.44 13.60
CA GLU A 9 -11.44 61.83 14.37
C GLU A 9 -11.96 60.85 15.43
N THR A 10 -13.00 61.21 16.18
CA THR A 10 -13.61 60.31 17.17
C THR A 10 -14.19 59.07 16.50
N GLY A 11 -14.91 59.23 15.38
CA GLY A 11 -15.44 58.10 14.61
C GLY A 11 -14.35 57.18 14.04
N LEU A 12 -13.18 57.72 13.66
CA LEU A 12 -12.04 56.90 13.24
C LEU A 12 -11.41 56.14 14.41
N ARG A 13 -11.30 56.76 15.60
CA ARG A 13 -10.79 56.10 16.82
C ARG A 13 -11.70 54.95 17.26
N GLU A 14 -13.02 55.15 17.22
CA GLU A 14 -13.99 54.09 17.53
C GLU A 14 -13.87 52.91 16.56
N LYS A 15 -13.79 53.19 15.25
CA LYS A 15 -13.58 52.15 14.23
C LYS A 15 -12.26 51.41 14.43
N LEU A 16 -11.18 52.11 14.74
CA LEU A 16 -9.89 51.48 15.02
C LEU A 16 -9.99 50.55 16.24
N CYS A 17 -10.65 51.00 17.31
CA CYS A 17 -10.85 50.21 18.52
C CYS A 17 -11.70 48.96 18.24
N ALA A 18 -12.78 49.09 17.46
CA ALA A 18 -13.63 47.97 17.05
C ALA A 18 -12.87 46.94 16.19
N VAL A 19 -12.10 47.39 15.20
CA VAL A 19 -11.26 46.49 14.38
C VAL A 19 -10.18 45.82 15.23
N GLN A 20 -9.60 46.54 16.19
CA GLN A 20 -8.58 45.98 17.07
C GLN A 20 -9.14 44.90 18.00
N SER A 21 -10.34 45.11 18.57
CA SER A 21 -11.01 44.11 19.40
C SER A 21 -11.42 42.88 18.58
N GLU A 22 -11.98 43.07 17.39
CA GLU A 22 -12.31 41.97 16.47
C GLU A 22 -11.06 41.19 16.05
N ASN A 23 -9.95 41.87 15.73
CA ASN A 23 -8.69 41.23 15.40
C ASN A 23 -8.15 40.39 16.57
N SER A 24 -8.28 40.88 17.81
CA SER A 24 -7.89 40.14 19.00
C SER A 24 -8.76 38.90 19.25
N ALA A 25 -10.08 39.02 19.02
CA ALA A 25 -11.03 37.92 19.13
C ALA A 25 -10.73 36.84 18.08
N MET A 26 -10.58 37.22 16.81
CA MET A 26 -10.22 36.32 15.71
C MET A 26 -8.88 35.60 15.96
N LYS A 27 -7.88 36.29 16.51
CA LYS A 27 -6.60 35.67 16.90
C LYS A 27 -6.78 34.63 18.00
N SER A 28 -7.62 34.92 19.00
CA SER A 28 -7.88 33.99 20.09
C SER A 28 -8.64 32.75 19.62
N GLU A 29 -9.63 32.91 18.74
CA GLU A 29 -10.39 31.81 18.14
C GLU A 29 -9.51 30.95 17.23
N HIS A 30 -8.64 31.59 16.45
CA HIS A 30 -7.66 30.89 15.63
C HIS A 30 -6.69 30.07 16.50
N ALA A 31 -6.16 30.67 17.58
CA ALA A 31 -5.28 29.97 18.51
C ALA A 31 -5.98 28.78 19.18
N GLN A 32 -7.25 28.93 19.56
CA GLN A 32 -8.07 27.85 20.11
C GLN A 32 -8.26 26.71 19.09
N THR A 33 -8.59 27.05 17.85
CA THR A 33 -8.78 26.06 16.76
C THR A 33 -7.48 25.30 16.47
N VAL A 34 -6.35 26.00 16.45
CA VAL A 34 -5.02 25.39 16.29
C VAL A 34 -4.71 24.44 17.45
N SER A 35 -4.96 24.86 18.69
CA SER A 35 -4.76 24.01 19.88
C SER A 35 -5.64 22.75 19.82
N GLN A 36 -6.92 22.89 19.49
CA GLN A 36 -7.85 21.77 19.35
C GLN A 36 -7.41 20.79 18.26
N ARG A 37 -7.05 21.29 17.08
CA ARG A 37 -6.54 20.45 15.98
C ARG A 37 -5.24 19.75 16.36
N SER A 38 -4.33 20.45 17.05
CA SER A 38 -3.09 19.87 17.54
C SER A 38 -3.35 18.73 18.53
N ALA A 39 -4.29 18.90 19.46
CA ALA A 39 -4.66 17.86 20.42
C ALA A 39 -5.28 16.64 19.73
N GLN A 40 -6.14 16.84 18.72
CA GLN A 40 -6.71 15.75 17.92
C GLN A 40 -5.63 14.97 17.16
N HIS A 41 -4.68 15.68 16.53
CA HIS A 41 -3.55 15.06 15.85
C HIS A 41 -2.67 14.24 16.78
N GLU A 42 -2.36 14.75 17.97
CA GLU A 42 -1.53 14.02 18.93
C GLU A 42 -2.26 12.79 19.49
N ALA A 43 -3.57 12.88 19.76
CA ALA A 43 -4.38 11.74 20.17
C ALA A 43 -4.42 10.64 19.10
N LEU A 44 -4.63 11.00 17.84
CA LEU A 44 -4.63 10.05 16.72
C LEU A 44 -3.24 9.43 16.51
N ARG A 45 -2.18 10.23 16.64
CA ARG A 45 -0.80 9.74 16.57
C ARG A 45 -0.48 8.78 17.72
N GLY A 46 -0.98 9.07 18.91
CA GLY A 46 -0.88 8.18 20.08
C GLY A 46 -1.56 6.84 19.81
N SER A 47 -2.81 6.84 19.35
CA SER A 47 -3.54 5.60 19.09
C SER A 47 -2.91 4.73 18.00
N PHE A 48 -2.41 5.33 16.91
CA PHE A 48 -1.67 4.57 15.89
C PHE A 48 -0.36 3.99 16.42
N ARG A 49 0.37 4.74 17.26
CA ARG A 49 1.58 4.24 17.91
C ARG A 49 1.25 3.02 18.77
N ASP A 50 0.18 3.09 19.56
CA ASP A 50 -0.25 2.00 20.43
C ASP A 50 -0.69 0.77 19.63
N GLN A 51 -1.42 0.96 18.51
CA GLN A 51 -1.79 -0.13 17.60
C GLN A 51 -0.57 -0.83 17.01
N VAL A 52 0.45 -0.09 16.58
CA VAL A 52 1.69 -0.67 16.06
C VAL A 52 2.42 -1.47 17.13
N LEU A 53 2.51 -0.94 18.36
CA LEU A 53 3.12 -1.65 19.48
C LEU A 53 2.35 -2.94 19.82
N GLN A 54 1.02 -2.89 19.84
CA GLN A 54 0.19 -4.06 20.08
C GLN A 54 0.41 -5.14 18.99
N LEU A 55 0.40 -4.75 17.72
CA LEU A 55 0.59 -5.68 16.61
C LEU A 55 2.00 -6.31 16.64
N GLN A 56 3.03 -5.53 16.95
CA GLN A 56 4.39 -6.04 17.14
C GLN A 56 4.47 -7.05 18.28
N GLU A 57 3.79 -6.77 19.39
CA GLU A 57 3.75 -7.63 20.56
C GLU A 57 2.96 -8.93 20.30
N GLU A 58 1.85 -8.86 19.58
CA GLU A 58 1.12 -10.04 19.10
C GLU A 58 1.96 -10.89 18.15
N HIS A 59 2.65 -10.25 17.19
CA HIS A 59 3.59 -10.95 16.32
C HIS A 59 4.70 -11.63 17.11
N ARG A 60 5.30 -10.95 18.10
CA ARG A 60 6.31 -11.54 18.99
C ARG A 60 5.76 -12.77 19.72
N ARG A 61 4.55 -12.69 20.31
CA ARG A 61 3.91 -13.82 21.02
C ARG A 61 3.61 -15.00 20.11
N THR A 62 3.13 -14.75 18.89
CA THR A 62 2.87 -15.82 17.92
C THR A 62 4.15 -16.53 17.51
N VAL A 63 5.22 -15.78 17.24
CA VAL A 63 6.55 -16.35 16.94
C VAL A 63 7.07 -17.18 18.11
N GLU A 64 6.98 -16.70 19.35
CA GLU A 64 7.38 -17.46 20.53
C GLU A 64 6.58 -18.75 20.70
N THR A 65 5.27 -18.71 20.44
CA THR A 65 4.41 -19.89 20.51
C THR A 65 4.80 -20.92 19.43
N LEU A 66 5.07 -20.48 18.21
CA LEU A 66 5.52 -21.35 17.12
C LEU A 66 6.90 -21.94 17.40
N GLN A 67 7.83 -21.16 17.95
CA GLN A 67 9.15 -21.64 18.37
C GLN A 67 9.04 -22.70 19.47
N GLN A 68 8.14 -22.52 20.44
CA GLN A 68 7.86 -23.53 21.48
C GLN A 68 7.25 -24.81 20.90
N GLN A 69 6.38 -24.70 19.88
CA GLN A 69 5.82 -25.87 19.20
C GLN A 69 6.89 -26.62 18.41
N LEU A 70 7.76 -25.91 17.68
CA LEU A 70 8.88 -26.51 16.95
C LEU A 70 9.82 -27.26 17.90
N THR A 71 10.25 -26.64 18.99
CA THR A 71 11.13 -27.30 19.98
C THR A 71 10.47 -28.52 20.63
N ARG A 72 9.15 -28.51 20.87
CA ARG A 72 8.42 -29.70 21.34
C ARG A 72 8.42 -30.83 20.31
N LEU A 73 8.15 -30.51 19.04
CA LEU A 73 8.17 -31.50 17.95
C LEU A 73 9.57 -32.04 17.70
N GLU A 74 10.60 -31.19 17.75
CA GLU A 74 12.01 -31.59 17.66
C GLU A 74 12.37 -32.54 18.80
N ALA A 75 11.94 -32.27 20.03
CA ALA A 75 12.16 -33.15 21.17
C ALA A 75 11.45 -34.51 21.00
N GLN A 76 10.22 -34.53 20.47
CA GLN A 76 9.49 -35.77 20.16
C GLN A 76 10.21 -36.59 19.09
N LEU A 77 10.61 -35.96 17.97
CA LEU A 77 11.38 -36.62 16.91
C LEU A 77 12.71 -37.16 17.43
N PHE A 78 13.38 -36.42 18.32
CA PHE A 78 14.60 -36.88 18.96
C PHE A 78 14.35 -38.10 19.85
N GLN A 79 13.28 -38.11 20.66
CA GLN A 79 12.89 -39.25 21.49
C GLN A 79 12.60 -40.50 20.66
N LEU A 80 11.77 -40.39 19.62
CA LEU A 80 11.46 -41.48 18.67
C LEU A 80 12.72 -42.03 17.99
N ARG A 81 13.69 -41.17 17.68
CA ARG A 81 14.97 -41.59 17.10
C ARG A 81 15.91 -42.23 18.12
N SER A 82 15.84 -41.82 19.38
CA SER A 82 16.69 -42.30 20.47
C SER A 82 16.22 -43.63 21.09
N GLU A 83 15.00 -44.07 20.77
CA GLU A 83 14.46 -45.34 21.23
C GLU A 83 15.33 -46.51 20.68
N PRO A 84 15.98 -47.31 21.53
CA PRO A 84 16.92 -48.32 21.09
C PRO A 84 16.16 -49.50 20.46
N SER A 85 16.41 -49.74 19.18
CA SER A 85 16.04 -50.98 18.50
C SER A 85 16.78 -52.16 19.13
N THR A 86 16.17 -52.78 20.14
CA THR A 86 16.55 -54.09 20.72
C THR A 86 15.30 -54.67 21.39
N ARG A 87 14.57 -55.65 20.83
CA ARG A 87 14.88 -57.02 20.35
C ARG A 87 13.80 -57.45 19.31
N SER A 88 13.98 -58.30 18.28
CA SER A 88 15.06 -59.03 17.56
C SER A 88 14.35 -60.04 16.59
N PRO A 89 14.99 -60.84 15.72
CA PRO A 89 16.03 -60.61 14.71
C PRO A 89 15.57 -61.00 13.27
N ALA A 90 16.08 -60.35 12.22
CA ALA A 90 16.40 -60.99 10.93
C ALA A 90 17.14 -60.02 9.98
N SER A 91 18.34 -60.43 9.59
CA SER A 91 19.04 -60.06 8.35
C SER A 91 19.35 -58.57 8.09
N SER A 92 20.47 -58.10 8.66
CA SER A 92 21.29 -57.09 8.01
C SER A 92 22.32 -57.76 7.11
N GLN A 93 22.22 -57.51 5.80
CA GLN A 93 23.39 -57.39 4.95
C GLN A 93 23.55 -55.91 4.58
N GLN A 94 24.68 -55.34 4.98
CA GLN A 94 25.21 -54.05 4.54
C GLN A 94 25.66 -54.12 3.04
N PRO A 95 26.15 -53.07 2.34
CA PRO A 95 26.67 -51.78 2.85
C PRO A 95 26.41 -50.50 2.00
N LEU A 96 26.76 -49.38 2.62
CA LEU A 96 27.19 -48.08 2.05
C LEU A 96 27.62 -48.08 0.57
N ARG A 97 26.98 -47.23 -0.28
CA ARG A 97 27.59 -46.50 -1.41
C ARG A 97 26.81 -45.19 -1.64
N SER A 98 27.41 -44.04 -1.36
CA SER A 98 28.05 -43.18 -2.36
C SER A 98 27.10 -42.68 -3.44
N LEU A 99 26.70 -41.42 -3.26
CA LEU A 99 26.52 -40.40 -4.29
C LEU A 99 27.29 -40.71 -5.59
N ARG A 100 26.60 -40.53 -6.73
CA ARG A 100 27.06 -40.13 -8.08
C ARG A 100 26.85 -41.15 -9.23
N GLU A 101 26.02 -40.69 -10.19
CA GLU A 101 25.97 -40.96 -11.64
C GLU A 101 26.02 -42.41 -12.17
N ARG A 102 24.90 -42.88 -12.75
CA ARG A 102 24.76 -43.16 -14.21
C ARG A 102 23.40 -43.78 -14.58
N ARG A 103 22.67 -43.03 -15.41
CA ARG A 103 21.85 -43.42 -16.58
C ARG A 103 21.62 -44.92 -16.84
N SER A 104 20.35 -45.34 -16.85
CA SER A 104 19.72 -46.17 -17.91
C SER A 104 18.23 -46.32 -17.62
N THR A 105 17.37 -45.70 -18.44
CA THR A 105 16.49 -46.34 -19.44
C THR A 105 15.41 -47.23 -18.83
N ASP A 106 14.18 -46.70 -18.77
CA ASP A 106 12.92 -47.34 -19.21
C ASP A 106 11.73 -46.71 -18.47
N LEU A 107 11.22 -45.61 -19.03
CA LEU A 107 9.92 -45.03 -18.70
C LEU A 107 9.14 -44.86 -20.01
N PRO A 108 7.88 -45.32 -20.10
CA PRO A 108 7.05 -45.05 -21.25
C PRO A 108 6.64 -43.57 -21.25
N LEU A 109 7.15 -42.90 -22.28
CA LEU A 109 6.66 -41.70 -22.95
C LEU A 109 5.14 -41.48 -22.82
N LEU A 110 4.75 -40.35 -22.23
CA LEU A 110 3.60 -39.58 -22.69
C LEU A 110 3.83 -38.09 -22.44
N ASP A 111 3.90 -37.39 -23.55
CA ASP A 111 4.24 -35.99 -23.77
C ASP A 111 2.97 -35.14 -23.66
N VAL A 112 3.00 -34.08 -22.86
CA VAL A 112 1.96 -33.02 -22.88
C VAL A 112 2.68 -31.67 -22.73
N PRO A 113 2.58 -30.77 -23.72
CA PRO A 113 3.45 -29.62 -23.81
C PRO A 113 3.07 -28.54 -22.79
N ALA A 114 4.10 -27.85 -22.31
CA ALA A 114 3.99 -26.60 -21.59
C ALA A 114 3.29 -25.54 -22.45
N THR A 115 2.10 -25.13 -22.03
CA THR A 115 1.56 -23.80 -22.35
C THR A 115 1.55 -22.98 -21.05
N THR A 116 2.37 -21.94 -21.06
CA THR A 116 2.32 -20.82 -20.13
C THR A 116 0.91 -20.23 -20.14
N ARG A 117 0.13 -20.49 -19.11
CA ARG A 117 -1.20 -19.88 -18.92
C ARG A 117 -1.02 -18.56 -18.17
N GLU A 118 -1.35 -17.47 -18.86
CA GLU A 118 -1.38 -16.10 -18.36
C GLU A 118 -2.55 -15.91 -17.37
N GLU A 119 -2.34 -15.02 -16.40
CA GLU A 119 -3.30 -14.64 -15.37
C GLU A 119 -4.42 -13.79 -15.99
N GLY A 120 -5.59 -14.39 -16.25
CA GLY A 120 -6.77 -13.59 -16.67
C GLY A 120 -7.85 -14.28 -17.49
N GLU A 121 -8.31 -15.48 -17.13
CA GLU A 121 -9.56 -16.07 -17.64
C GLU A 121 -10.12 -16.94 -16.50
N GLY A 122 -11.29 -16.67 -15.94
CA GLY A 122 -12.57 -16.47 -16.61
C GLY A 122 -13.46 -17.60 -16.11
N MET A 123 -14.27 -17.25 -15.10
CA MET A 123 -15.61 -17.75 -14.77
C MET A 123 -15.89 -19.28 -14.71
N GLU A 124 -16.83 -19.62 -13.82
CA GLU A 124 -17.73 -20.80 -13.88
C GLU A 124 -17.32 -22.05 -13.09
N THR A 125 -17.86 -22.07 -11.88
CA THR A 125 -18.31 -23.22 -11.08
C THR A 125 -18.42 -24.55 -11.84
N THR A 126 -17.70 -25.57 -11.35
CA THR A 126 -18.30 -26.88 -11.14
C THR A 126 -17.71 -27.50 -9.88
N ASP A 127 -18.56 -27.64 -8.86
CA ASP A 127 -18.30 -28.48 -7.70
C ASP A 127 -18.17 -29.92 -8.20
N THR A 128 -16.97 -30.50 -8.09
CA THR A 128 -16.78 -31.94 -8.19
C THR A 128 -16.19 -32.45 -6.88
N GLU A 129 -17.03 -32.45 -5.83
CA GLU A 129 -16.76 -33.26 -4.65
C GLU A 129 -16.82 -34.74 -5.05
N SER A 130 -15.64 -35.33 -5.26
CA SER A 130 -15.47 -36.76 -5.44
C SER A 130 -15.49 -37.45 -4.07
N ILE A 131 -16.67 -37.80 -3.58
CA ILE A 131 -16.82 -38.72 -2.44
C ILE A 131 -16.90 -40.15 -3.01
N SER A 132 -15.79 -40.88 -2.91
CA SER A 132 -15.84 -42.34 -3.01
C SER A 132 -16.50 -42.90 -1.75
N SER A 133 -17.81 -43.17 -1.83
CA SER A 133 -18.46 -44.15 -0.96
C SER A 133 -18.38 -45.52 -1.62
N ALA A 134 -17.50 -46.36 -1.09
CA ALA A 134 -17.48 -47.77 -1.43
C ALA A 134 -18.82 -48.41 -1.03
N GLY A 135 -19.54 -48.97 -2.00
CA GLY A 135 -20.50 -50.05 -1.77
C GLY A 135 -21.99 -49.76 -1.97
N ILE A 136 -22.41 -49.09 -3.05
CA ILE A 136 -23.75 -49.35 -3.62
C ILE A 136 -23.60 -49.45 -5.15
N GLN A 137 -23.62 -50.69 -5.64
CA GLN A 137 -23.67 -50.98 -7.07
C GLN A 137 -25.05 -50.56 -7.58
N ALA A 138 -25.15 -49.41 -8.25
CA ALA A 138 -26.40 -48.94 -8.83
C ALA A 138 -26.83 -49.90 -9.96
N GLN A 139 -28.01 -50.49 -9.83
CA GLN A 139 -28.57 -51.41 -10.83
C GLN A 139 -28.88 -50.67 -12.15
N SER A 140 -28.67 -51.34 -13.28
CA SER A 140 -29.02 -50.81 -14.60
C SER A 140 -30.52 -50.55 -14.70
N LEU A 141 -30.90 -49.45 -15.35
CA LEU A 141 -32.30 -49.03 -15.57
C LEU A 141 -33.17 -50.15 -16.15
N GLU A 142 -32.58 -50.99 -17.01
CA GLU A 142 -33.28 -52.12 -17.63
C GLU A 142 -33.54 -53.29 -16.67
N GLN A 143 -32.74 -53.45 -15.61
CA GLN A 143 -32.96 -54.46 -14.56
C GLN A 143 -34.09 -54.04 -13.61
N LEU A 144 -34.21 -52.75 -13.30
CA LEU A 144 -35.28 -52.20 -12.47
C LEU A 144 -36.65 -52.32 -13.15
N LEU A 145 -36.72 -52.08 -14.46
CA LEU A 145 -37.96 -52.15 -15.24
C LEU A 145 -38.47 -53.58 -15.49
N ARG A 146 -37.64 -54.61 -15.26
CA ARG A 146 -37.99 -56.03 -15.47
C ARG A 146 -38.40 -56.77 -14.19
N SER A 147 -38.33 -56.14 -13.02
CA SER A 147 -38.76 -56.75 -11.76
C SER A 147 -40.29 -56.90 -11.72
N PRO A 148 -40.84 -58.14 -11.65
CA PRO A 148 -42.26 -58.31 -11.45
C PRO A 148 -42.61 -58.04 -9.98
N GLU A 149 -43.58 -57.14 -9.76
CA GLU A 149 -44.18 -56.79 -8.47
C GLU A 149 -43.32 -56.01 -7.47
N ALA A 150 -43.05 -54.75 -7.79
CA ALA A 150 -43.30 -53.70 -6.80
C ALA A 150 -44.68 -53.14 -7.11
N ARG A 151 -45.66 -53.45 -6.25
CA ARG A 151 -46.97 -52.80 -6.25
C ARG A 151 -46.76 -51.29 -6.36
N LEU A 152 -47.54 -50.66 -7.22
CA LEU A 152 -47.69 -49.22 -7.34
C LEU A 152 -48.18 -48.63 -6.01
N GLU A 153 -47.30 -48.53 -5.02
CA GLU A 153 -47.37 -47.42 -4.09
C GLU A 153 -46.70 -46.26 -4.83
N PRO A 154 -47.41 -45.18 -5.16
CA PRO A 154 -46.73 -43.97 -5.61
C PRO A 154 -45.66 -43.66 -4.56
N PRO A 155 -44.42 -43.31 -4.95
CA PRO A 155 -43.47 -42.83 -3.96
C PRO A 155 -44.19 -41.69 -3.24
N SER A 156 -44.40 -41.83 -1.94
CA SER A 156 -45.11 -40.85 -1.13
C SER A 156 -44.23 -39.61 -1.02
N TRP A 157 -44.11 -38.86 -2.12
CA TRP A 157 -43.56 -37.51 -2.17
C TRP A 157 -44.43 -36.52 -1.39
N HIS A 158 -45.58 -36.98 -0.91
CA HIS A 158 -46.41 -36.25 0.04
C HIS A 158 -45.89 -36.51 1.46
N ALA A 159 -44.75 -35.89 1.77
CA ALA A 159 -44.68 -35.28 3.09
C ALA A 159 -45.76 -34.20 3.09
N GLU A 160 -46.99 -34.56 3.48
CA GLU A 160 -48.07 -33.61 3.72
C GLU A 160 -47.63 -32.75 4.90
N PHE A 161 -46.79 -31.75 4.61
CA PHE A 161 -46.46 -30.74 5.59
C PHE A 161 -47.77 -30.11 6.02
N THR A 162 -48.01 -30.15 7.32
CA THR A 162 -49.17 -29.47 7.87
C THR A 162 -49.06 -27.99 7.51
N LYS A 163 -50.21 -27.31 7.33
CA LYS A 163 -50.25 -25.89 6.96
C LYS A 163 -49.39 -25.05 7.91
N GLU A 164 -49.37 -25.45 9.18
CA GLU A 164 -48.58 -24.87 10.26
C GLU A 164 -47.07 -25.04 10.04
N GLU A 165 -46.60 -26.23 9.61
CA GLU A 165 -45.20 -26.48 9.26
C GLU A 165 -44.75 -25.67 8.03
N LEU A 166 -45.61 -25.53 7.02
CA LEU A 166 -45.35 -24.68 5.85
C LEU A 166 -45.24 -23.21 6.23
N VAL A 167 -46.14 -22.73 7.09
CA VAL A 167 -46.10 -21.35 7.61
C VAL A 167 -44.83 -21.14 8.45
N GLN A 168 -44.46 -22.11 9.28
CA GLN A 168 -43.24 -22.04 10.09
C GLN A 168 -41.99 -21.99 9.20
N LYS A 169 -41.88 -22.90 8.21
CA LYS A 169 -40.78 -22.89 7.24
C LYS A 169 -40.72 -21.58 6.46
N LEU A 170 -41.85 -21.11 5.93
CA LEU A 170 -41.92 -19.83 5.23
C LEU A 170 -41.44 -18.69 6.13
N SER A 171 -41.91 -18.63 7.38
CA SER A 171 -41.49 -17.60 8.33
C SER A 171 -39.99 -17.67 8.66
N SER A 172 -39.42 -18.88 8.73
CA SER A 172 -37.98 -19.07 8.97
C SER A 172 -37.15 -18.64 7.77
N THR A 173 -37.59 -18.98 6.55
CA THR A 173 -36.94 -18.59 5.30
C THR A 173 -37.02 -17.07 5.11
N THR A 174 -38.18 -16.46 5.37
CA THR A 174 -38.34 -15.00 5.31
C THR A 174 -37.39 -14.30 6.28
N LYS A 175 -37.32 -14.75 7.55
CA LYS A 175 -36.38 -14.18 8.52
C LYS A 175 -34.92 -14.33 8.09
N SER A 176 -34.55 -15.49 7.53
CA SER A 176 -33.19 -15.71 7.00
C SER A 176 -32.90 -14.81 5.81
N ALA A 177 -33.86 -14.60 4.91
CA ALA A 177 -33.72 -13.71 3.77
C ALA A 177 -33.58 -12.24 4.21
N ASP A 178 -34.36 -11.80 5.19
CA ASP A 178 -34.26 -10.45 5.77
C ASP A 178 -32.89 -10.22 6.42
N HIS A 179 -32.37 -11.21 7.16
CA HIS A 179 -31.05 -11.14 7.76
C HIS A 179 -29.93 -11.05 6.71
N LEU A 180 -29.97 -11.89 5.67
CA LEU A 180 -29.00 -11.83 4.56
C LEU A 180 -29.05 -10.50 3.82
N ASN A 181 -30.24 -9.93 3.64
CA ASN A 181 -30.40 -8.62 3.01
C ASN A 181 -29.84 -7.49 3.90
N GLY A 182 -29.99 -7.61 5.22
CA GLY A 182 -29.33 -6.72 6.19
C GLY A 182 -27.81 -6.79 6.10
N LEU A 183 -27.24 -7.99 6.09
CA LEU A 183 -25.80 -8.21 5.91
C LEU A 183 -25.32 -7.66 4.55
N LEU A 184 -26.08 -7.89 3.47
CA LEU A 184 -25.75 -7.36 2.15
C LEU A 184 -25.63 -5.83 2.19
N ARG A 185 -26.62 -5.14 2.77
CA ARG A 185 -26.58 -3.67 2.89
C ARG A 185 -25.41 -3.17 3.73
N GLU A 186 -25.06 -3.89 4.80
CA GLU A 186 -23.87 -3.57 5.61
C GLU A 186 -22.58 -3.76 4.80
N THR A 187 -22.48 -4.84 4.02
CA THR A 187 -21.33 -5.07 3.12
C THR A 187 -21.25 -4.03 2.00
N GLU A 188 -22.38 -3.61 1.43
CA GLU A 188 -22.44 -2.54 0.42
C GLU A 188 -22.00 -1.19 1.00
N ALA A 189 -22.46 -0.86 2.22
CA ALA A 189 -22.08 0.37 2.90
C ALA A 189 -20.58 0.40 3.22
N THR A 190 -20.02 -0.69 3.75
CA THR A 190 -18.58 -0.80 4.02
C THR A 190 -17.76 -0.74 2.74
N ASN A 191 -18.21 -1.38 1.66
CA ASN A 191 -17.56 -1.31 0.35
C ASN A 191 -17.54 0.14 -0.20
N ALA A 192 -18.65 0.87 -0.09
CA ALA A 192 -18.70 2.28 -0.47
C ALA A 192 -17.66 3.13 0.29
N ILE A 193 -17.51 2.91 1.59
CA ILE A 193 -16.50 3.59 2.41
C ILE A 193 -15.08 3.24 1.94
N LEU A 194 -14.79 1.96 1.71
CA LEU A 194 -13.49 1.50 1.22
C LEU A 194 -13.15 2.11 -0.15
N MET A 195 -14.12 2.20 -1.06
CA MET A 195 -13.91 2.85 -2.36
C MET A 195 -13.55 4.33 -2.23
N GLU A 196 -14.21 5.06 -1.32
CA GLU A 196 -13.86 6.47 -1.07
C GLU A 196 -12.49 6.62 -0.40
N GLN A 197 -12.14 5.74 0.54
CA GLN A 197 -10.79 5.72 1.12
C GLN A 197 -9.72 5.45 0.06
N ILE A 198 -9.94 4.52 -0.86
CA ILE A 198 -9.03 4.25 -1.99
C ILE A 198 -8.84 5.50 -2.85
N LYS A 199 -9.93 6.23 -3.16
CA LYS A 199 -9.86 7.48 -3.94
C LYS A 199 -9.04 8.55 -3.20
N LEU A 200 -9.30 8.74 -1.91
CA LEU A 200 -8.57 9.71 -1.08
C LEU A 200 -7.08 9.35 -1.00
N LEU A 201 -6.75 8.10 -0.70
CA LEU A 201 -5.37 7.62 -0.65
C LEU A 201 -4.65 7.80 -1.99
N LYS A 202 -5.28 7.45 -3.10
CA LYS A 202 -4.71 7.69 -4.45
C LYS A 202 -4.42 9.16 -4.70
N SER A 203 -5.31 10.06 -4.30
CA SER A 203 -5.11 11.50 -4.48
C SER A 203 -3.99 12.05 -3.57
N GLU A 204 -3.89 11.53 -2.35
CA GLU A 204 -2.85 11.90 -1.39
C GLU A 204 -1.47 11.43 -1.84
N ILE A 205 -1.33 10.19 -2.34
CA ILE A 205 -0.07 9.69 -2.92
C ILE A 205 0.41 10.63 -4.04
N ARG A 206 -0.46 10.94 -5.00
CA ARG A 206 -0.13 11.88 -6.10
C ARG A 206 0.25 13.27 -5.60
N ARG A 207 -0.31 13.72 -4.48
CA ARG A 207 0.02 15.01 -3.85
C ARG A 207 1.40 14.96 -3.20
N LEU A 208 1.68 13.89 -2.45
CA LEU A 208 2.96 13.66 -1.79
C LEU A 208 4.08 13.53 -2.81
N GLU A 209 3.90 12.77 -3.89
CA GLU A 209 4.89 12.63 -4.97
C GLU A 209 5.24 13.99 -5.60
N ARG A 210 4.24 14.83 -5.89
CA ARG A 210 4.48 16.18 -6.41
C ARG A 210 5.22 17.07 -5.40
N ASN A 211 4.90 16.97 -4.11
CA ASN A 211 5.60 17.72 -3.08
C ASN A 211 7.04 17.22 -2.90
N GLN A 212 7.27 15.91 -2.94
CA GLN A 212 8.61 15.34 -2.88
C GLN A 212 9.45 15.77 -4.08
N ALA A 213 8.88 15.79 -5.30
CA ALA A 213 9.55 16.31 -6.47
C ALA A 213 9.92 17.80 -6.31
N ARG A 214 9.03 18.61 -5.73
CA ARG A 214 9.33 20.02 -5.40
C ARG A 214 10.43 20.15 -4.36
N GLU A 215 10.38 19.34 -3.31
CA GLU A 215 11.38 19.34 -2.24
C GLU A 215 12.75 18.90 -2.76
N GLN A 216 12.81 17.86 -3.60
CA GLN A 216 14.02 17.45 -4.29
C GLN A 216 14.54 18.55 -5.21
N SER A 217 13.65 19.24 -5.94
CA SER A 217 14.05 20.39 -6.77
C SER A 217 14.56 21.57 -5.93
N ALA A 218 13.95 21.83 -4.76
CA ALA A 218 14.36 22.89 -3.85
C ALA A 218 15.72 22.59 -3.19
N ALA A 219 15.94 21.34 -2.76
CA ALA A 219 17.23 20.88 -2.25
C ALA A 219 18.32 20.94 -3.33
N ASN A 220 17.99 20.54 -4.57
CA ASN A 220 18.91 20.70 -5.72
C ASN A 220 19.23 22.18 -5.99
N LEU A 221 18.24 23.08 -5.89
CA LEU A 221 18.46 24.53 -6.05
C LEU A 221 19.32 25.10 -4.92
N GLU A 222 19.15 24.64 -3.69
CA GLU A 222 19.99 25.06 -2.58
C GLU A 222 21.43 24.56 -2.76
N TYR A 223 21.61 23.31 -3.18
CA TYR A 223 22.91 22.77 -3.54
C TYR A 223 23.55 23.58 -4.66
N LEU A 224 22.81 23.85 -5.74
CA LEU A 224 23.25 24.67 -6.86
C LEU A 224 23.64 26.08 -6.42
N LYS A 225 22.86 26.72 -5.53
CA LYS A 225 23.20 28.02 -4.92
C LYS A 225 24.56 27.96 -4.24
N ASN A 226 24.80 26.93 -3.43
CA ASN A 226 26.07 26.77 -2.72
C ASN A 226 27.25 26.55 -3.69
N VAL A 227 27.06 25.71 -4.72
CA VAL A 227 28.06 25.46 -5.76
C VAL A 227 28.35 26.73 -6.56
N LEU A 228 27.33 27.49 -6.96
CA LEU A 228 27.49 28.76 -7.68
C LEU A 228 28.16 29.84 -6.82
N LEU A 229 27.81 29.94 -5.55
CA LEU A 229 28.47 30.85 -4.61
C LEU A 229 29.96 30.49 -4.47
N GLN A 230 30.29 29.20 -4.30
CA GLN A 230 31.69 28.74 -4.29
C GLN A 230 32.38 29.06 -5.63
N PHE A 231 31.71 28.80 -6.76
CA PHE A 231 32.26 29.07 -8.09
C PHE A 231 32.58 30.55 -8.32
N ILE A 232 31.78 31.47 -7.79
CA ILE A 232 31.99 32.92 -7.93
C ILE A 232 33.06 33.44 -6.96
N LEU A 233 33.12 32.89 -5.73
CA LEU A 233 34.04 33.34 -4.68
C LEU A 233 35.44 32.74 -4.79
N LEU A 234 35.60 31.57 -5.40
CA LEU A 234 36.89 30.95 -5.65
C LEU A 234 37.70 31.75 -6.67
N LYS A 235 39.01 31.87 -6.42
CA LYS A 235 39.94 32.47 -7.38
C LYS A 235 39.97 31.64 -8.67
N PRO A 236 40.18 32.28 -9.84
CA PRO A 236 40.41 31.55 -11.09
C PRO A 236 41.55 30.55 -10.94
N GLY A 237 41.35 29.32 -11.42
CA GLY A 237 42.29 28.21 -11.28
C GLY A 237 41.63 26.84 -11.19
N SER A 238 42.42 25.81 -10.94
CA SER A 238 42.00 24.39 -10.99
C SER A 238 40.82 24.06 -10.08
N GLU A 239 40.64 24.75 -8.96
CA GLU A 239 39.53 24.51 -8.03
C GLU A 239 38.19 24.95 -8.61
N ARG A 240 38.20 26.05 -9.37
CA ARG A 240 37.01 26.60 -10.03
C ARG A 240 36.62 25.76 -11.24
N GLU A 241 37.60 25.21 -11.97
CA GLU A 241 37.37 24.24 -13.05
C GLU A 241 36.77 22.91 -12.56
N ARG A 242 37.14 22.45 -11.36
CA ARG A 242 36.55 21.23 -10.76
C ARG A 242 35.04 21.35 -10.51
N LEU A 243 34.52 22.57 -10.35
CA LEU A 243 33.09 22.80 -10.15
C LEU A 243 32.30 22.86 -11.47
N LEU A 244 32.96 23.07 -12.62
CA LEU A 244 32.30 23.17 -13.93
C LEU A 244 31.40 21.96 -14.27
N PRO A 245 31.85 20.70 -14.09
CA PRO A 245 31.02 19.53 -14.38
C PRO A 245 29.76 19.45 -13.53
N VAL A 246 29.83 19.91 -12.27
CA VAL A 246 28.69 19.92 -11.35
C VAL A 246 27.68 20.99 -11.77
N VAL A 247 28.17 22.18 -12.12
CA VAL A 247 27.33 23.28 -12.64
C VAL A 247 26.68 22.87 -13.97
N ASP A 248 27.44 22.24 -14.87
CA ASP A 248 26.97 21.70 -16.15
C ASP A 248 25.86 20.65 -15.96
N MET A 249 26.05 19.71 -15.03
CA MET A 249 25.04 18.70 -14.72
C MET A 249 23.77 19.30 -14.10
N MET A 250 23.90 20.30 -13.22
CA MET A 250 22.78 20.90 -12.50
C MET A 250 22.00 21.92 -13.34
N LEU A 251 22.66 22.62 -14.25
CA LEU A 251 22.06 23.65 -15.12
C LEU A 251 21.84 23.18 -16.56
N GLN A 252 22.34 22.01 -16.95
CA GLN A 252 22.29 21.47 -18.31
C GLN A 252 22.78 22.49 -19.34
N LEU A 253 24.02 22.93 -19.18
CA LEU A 253 24.57 24.00 -20.00
C LEU A 253 24.76 23.54 -21.45
N SER A 254 24.55 24.46 -22.38
CA SER A 254 24.95 24.26 -23.77
C SER A 254 26.49 24.24 -23.88
N PRO A 255 27.05 23.63 -24.95
CA PRO A 255 28.50 23.62 -25.18
C PRO A 255 29.11 25.03 -25.22
N GLU A 256 28.36 26.00 -25.73
CA GLU A 256 28.76 27.41 -25.80
C GLU A 256 28.84 28.06 -24.42
N GLU A 257 27.86 27.81 -23.55
CA GLU A 257 27.84 28.33 -22.18
C GLU A 257 28.95 27.69 -21.32
N LYS A 258 29.16 26.39 -21.49
CA LYS A 258 30.24 25.65 -20.83
C LYS A 258 31.62 26.19 -21.21
N ALA A 259 31.84 26.48 -22.49
CA ALA A 259 33.10 27.08 -22.95
C ALA A 259 33.34 28.47 -22.34
N ARG A 260 32.30 29.32 -22.24
CA ARG A 260 32.40 30.64 -21.59
C ARG A 260 32.74 30.53 -20.10
N LEU A 261 32.13 29.57 -19.39
CA LEU A 261 32.44 29.33 -17.97
C LEU A 261 33.84 28.75 -17.76
N ALA A 262 34.36 27.94 -18.70
CA ALA A 262 35.73 27.44 -18.64
C ALA A 262 36.76 28.58 -18.76
N VAL A 263 36.56 29.52 -19.70
CA VAL A 263 37.42 30.72 -19.84
C VAL A 263 37.34 31.60 -18.58
N ALA A 264 36.15 31.77 -18.02
CA ALA A 264 35.97 32.51 -16.77
C ALA A 264 36.59 31.79 -15.54
N ALA A 265 36.64 30.46 -15.56
CA ALA A 265 37.29 29.67 -14.51
C ALA A 265 38.82 29.74 -14.57
N GLN A 266 39.40 29.94 -15.75
CA GLN A 266 40.85 30.12 -15.97
C GLN A 266 41.34 31.55 -15.71
N GLY A 267 40.42 32.53 -15.68
CA GLY A 267 40.74 33.92 -15.30
C GLY A 267 41.17 34.81 -16.46
N GLU A 268 41.14 34.33 -17.69
CA GLU A 268 41.57 35.09 -18.88
C GLU A 268 40.58 36.19 -19.33
N GLY A 269 39.42 36.31 -18.67
CA GLY A 269 38.33 37.21 -19.06
C GLY A 269 38.14 38.50 -18.25
N GLU A 270 38.98 38.79 -17.26
CA GLU A 270 38.63 39.79 -16.23
C GLU A 270 38.77 41.27 -16.63
N ASN A 271 39.27 41.58 -17.84
CA ASN A 271 39.62 42.96 -18.23
C ASN A 271 38.72 43.66 -19.26
N ALA A 272 37.64 43.07 -19.79
CA ALA A 272 36.93 43.68 -20.94
C ALA A 272 35.47 44.11 -20.73
N SER A 273 34.79 43.78 -19.61
CA SER A 273 33.31 43.88 -19.61
C SER A 273 32.65 44.15 -18.27
N ARG A 274 33.32 44.87 -17.35
CA ARG A 274 32.76 45.24 -16.03
C ARG A 274 31.59 46.25 -16.06
N SER A 275 31.05 46.62 -17.21
CA SER A 275 30.00 47.66 -17.34
C SER A 275 28.64 47.18 -17.85
N SER A 276 28.46 45.93 -18.25
CA SER A 276 27.14 45.41 -18.64
C SER A 276 26.42 44.81 -17.43
N GLY A 277 26.05 45.66 -16.48
CA GLY A 277 25.42 45.26 -15.22
C GLY A 277 23.98 44.74 -15.38
N TRP A 278 23.50 44.08 -14.31
CA TRP A 278 22.18 43.46 -14.11
C TRP A 278 20.95 44.28 -14.54
N ALA A 279 21.11 45.58 -14.82
CA ALA A 279 20.04 46.48 -15.23
C ALA A 279 19.34 46.07 -16.55
N SER A 280 20.04 45.41 -17.48
CA SER A 280 19.44 44.96 -18.75
C SER A 280 18.44 43.82 -18.59
N TYR A 281 18.59 42.99 -17.54
CA TYR A 281 17.71 41.85 -17.27
C TYR A 281 16.46 42.23 -16.46
N LEU A 282 16.53 43.32 -15.67
CA LEU A 282 15.39 43.79 -14.86
C LEU A 282 14.18 44.19 -15.70
N HIS A 283 14.40 44.81 -16.87
CA HIS A 283 13.33 45.20 -17.80
C HIS A 283 12.59 44.01 -18.41
N ARG A 284 13.21 42.83 -18.47
CA ARG A 284 12.57 41.60 -18.96
C ARG A 284 11.69 40.93 -17.91
N TRP A 285 11.87 41.25 -16.63
CA TRP A 285 11.13 40.63 -15.53
C TRP A 285 9.98 41.51 -15.02
N SER A 286 10.05 42.83 -15.22
CA SER A 286 9.04 43.76 -14.72
C SER A 286 7.72 43.77 -15.53
N GLY A 287 7.64 43.04 -16.64
CA GLY A 287 6.40 42.89 -17.42
C GLY A 287 5.85 44.20 -18.02
N LEU A 288 6.56 45.32 -17.91
CA LEU A 288 6.18 46.59 -18.50
C LEU A 288 6.55 46.60 -19.99
N ARG A 289 5.53 46.43 -20.84
CA ARG A 289 5.51 46.97 -22.20
C ARG A 289 4.73 48.26 -22.22
#